data_AF-A0A6N8WW94-F1
#
_entry.id   AF-A0A6N8WW94-F1
#
_cell.length_a   1.000
_cell.length_b   1.000
_cell.length_c   1.000
_cell.angle_alpha   90.00
_cell.angle_beta   90.00
_cell.angle_gamma   90.00
#
_symmetry.space_group_name_H-M   'P 1'
#
loop_
_entity.id
_entity.type
_entity.pdbx_description
1 polymer ?
#
loop_
_entity_poly.entity_id
_entity_poly.type
_entity_poly.pdbx_seq_one_letter_code
_entity_poly.pdbx_strand_id
1 'polypeptide(L)'
;MTGRLASVGVLTSALLAACGPSPSFESVAIGQTGVSGAAEVSVPVPPGENESGDLLVAILGVPGNPNTSGPDGWTAVPGFGGFNGATCQADGQGTACQLAVFYRIADGSESTASFSWSGRRQAAAAVVRFSNVDVNAPIGAAGHTRGSSDTPNAPVVETTRDGSRALRIAVGELDDAGRFLQGAVALTDEPPRVRLSIVSFPPAADDPTNGCGPPLSACVQIERAVGLAVSDTRHASAGASGPVSWELGGGDQWLTATIEIKRPPG
;
A
#
# COMPACT_ATOMS: atom_id res chain seq x y z
N MET A 1 -21.46 67.47 -23.40
CA MET A 1 -21.89 66.79 -22.17
C MET A 1 -21.22 65.42 -22.16
N THR A 2 -20.03 65.31 -21.54
CA THR A 2 -19.81 64.77 -20.17
C THR A 2 -20.13 63.26 -20.10
N GLY A 3 -19.22 62.34 -19.81
CA GLY A 3 -17.83 62.42 -19.35
C GLY A 3 -17.16 61.03 -19.31
N ARG A 4 -15.84 61.05 -19.12
CA ARG A 4 -14.93 59.91 -18.86
C ARG A 4 -15.34 59.14 -17.60
N LEU A 5 -14.99 57.85 -17.53
CA LEU A 5 -14.28 57.25 -16.40
C LEU A 5 -13.61 55.95 -16.86
N ALA A 6 -12.28 55.97 -16.85
CA ALA A 6 -11.43 54.79 -16.97
C ALA A 6 -11.35 54.14 -15.59
N SER A 7 -11.75 52.87 -15.47
CA SER A 7 -11.46 52.06 -14.29
C SER A 7 -10.19 51.25 -14.55
N VAL A 8 -9.08 51.76 -14.01
CA VAL A 8 -7.85 51.01 -13.77
C VAL A 8 -8.17 49.99 -12.69
N GLY A 9 -8.30 48.72 -13.08
CA GLY A 9 -8.33 47.62 -12.13
C GLY A 9 -6.91 47.37 -11.63
N VAL A 10 -6.63 47.84 -10.42
CA VAL A 10 -5.46 47.38 -9.66
C VAL A 10 -5.68 45.90 -9.38
N LEU A 11 -5.00 45.03 -10.12
CA LEU A 11 -4.78 43.66 -9.69
C LEU A 11 -3.86 43.74 -8.48
N THR A 12 -4.44 43.78 -7.29
CA THR A 12 -3.74 43.46 -6.06
C THR A 12 -3.25 42.03 -6.21
N SER A 13 -1.95 41.86 -6.51
CA SER A 13 -1.25 40.60 -6.36
C SER A 13 -1.43 40.14 -4.92
N ALA A 14 -2.38 39.23 -4.70
CA ALA A 14 -2.35 38.39 -3.53
C ALA A 14 -1.06 37.58 -3.64
N LEU A 15 -0.14 37.84 -2.71
CA LEU A 15 0.94 36.90 -2.39
C LEU A 15 0.26 35.60 -1.91
N LEU A 16 -0.15 34.76 -2.85
CA LEU A 16 -0.29 33.33 -2.59
C LEU A 16 1.12 32.90 -2.20
N ALA A 17 1.33 32.63 -0.92
CA ALA A 17 2.45 31.79 -0.52
C ALA A 17 2.38 30.57 -1.44
N ALA A 18 3.39 30.42 -2.29
CA ALA A 18 3.46 29.35 -3.26
C ALA A 18 3.56 28.05 -2.47
N CYS A 19 2.41 27.51 -2.10
CA CYS A 19 2.30 26.17 -1.57
C CYS A 19 2.92 25.28 -2.67
N GLY A 20 4.10 24.68 -2.42
CA GLY A 20 4.71 23.70 -3.32
C GLY A 20 3.73 22.57 -3.70
N PRO A 21 4.00 21.76 -4.73
CA PRO A 21 3.06 20.73 -5.14
C PRO A 21 2.80 19.72 -4.01
N SER A 22 1.57 19.20 -3.92
CA SER A 22 1.22 18.14 -2.96
C SER A 22 1.57 16.77 -3.53
N PRO A 23 1.91 15.76 -2.70
CA PRO A 23 2.19 14.41 -3.15
C PRO A 23 1.11 13.94 -4.11
N SER A 24 1.49 13.25 -5.18
CA SER A 24 0.56 12.72 -6.18
C SER A 24 0.92 11.27 -6.49
N PHE A 25 -0.09 10.41 -6.59
CA PHE A 25 0.11 9.04 -7.04
C PHE A 25 0.48 9.05 -8.53
N GLU A 26 1.52 8.31 -8.88
CA GLU A 26 1.99 8.17 -10.26
C GLU A 26 1.59 6.82 -10.85
N SER A 27 2.00 5.74 -10.18
CA SER A 27 1.91 4.40 -10.74
C SER A 27 2.18 3.31 -9.70
N VAL A 28 1.83 2.08 -10.07
CA VAL A 28 2.02 0.88 -9.24
C VAL A 28 2.51 -0.27 -10.10
N ALA A 29 3.39 -1.08 -9.54
CA ALA A 29 3.77 -2.39 -10.05
C ALA A 29 3.51 -3.44 -8.97
N ILE A 30 3.25 -4.68 -9.41
CA ILE A 30 2.96 -5.81 -8.52
C ILE A 30 3.87 -6.98 -8.84
N GLY A 31 4.13 -7.81 -7.84
CA GLY A 31 4.81 -9.09 -7.98
C GLY A 31 4.22 -10.11 -7.02
N GLN A 32 4.29 -11.37 -7.39
CA GLN A 32 3.77 -12.48 -6.58
C GLN A 32 4.62 -13.72 -6.81
N THR A 33 4.68 -14.60 -5.83
CA THR A 33 5.28 -15.92 -6.03
C THR A 33 4.27 -16.88 -6.62
N GLY A 34 4.77 -17.86 -7.38
CA GLY A 34 3.94 -18.90 -7.96
C GLY A 34 3.47 -19.95 -6.93
N VAL A 35 2.74 -20.94 -7.42
CA VAL A 35 1.98 -21.93 -6.63
C VAL A 35 2.82 -22.74 -5.65
N SER A 36 4.07 -22.99 -6.02
CA SER A 36 5.01 -23.76 -5.22
C SER A 36 5.69 -22.93 -4.13
N GLY A 37 5.35 -21.64 -4.05
CA GLY A 37 6.02 -20.64 -3.25
C GLY A 37 7.45 -20.36 -3.72
N ALA A 38 8.04 -19.32 -3.18
CA ALA A 38 9.46 -19.04 -3.31
C ALA A 38 10.00 -18.53 -1.97
N ALA A 39 11.29 -18.29 -1.91
CA ALA A 39 11.93 -17.58 -0.80
C ALA A 39 12.19 -16.11 -1.14
N GLU A 40 11.71 -15.65 -2.30
CA GLU A 40 11.92 -14.30 -2.81
C GLU A 40 10.83 -13.88 -3.81
N VAL A 41 10.63 -12.57 -3.94
CA VAL A 41 9.82 -11.96 -5.01
C VAL A 41 10.45 -10.65 -5.45
N SER A 42 10.44 -10.42 -6.76
CA SER A 42 10.96 -9.21 -7.39
C SER A 42 9.80 -8.44 -8.01
N VAL A 43 9.71 -7.14 -7.70
CA VAL A 43 8.71 -6.23 -8.28
C VAL A 43 9.44 -5.17 -9.11
N PRO A 44 9.11 -4.99 -10.40
CA PRO A 44 9.73 -3.92 -11.19
C PRO A 44 9.38 -2.56 -10.60
N VAL A 45 10.28 -1.59 -10.69
CA VAL A 45 9.97 -0.21 -10.31
C VAL A 45 8.99 0.35 -11.34
N PRO A 46 7.83 0.90 -10.92
CA PRO A 46 6.83 1.39 -11.85
C PRO A 46 7.26 2.75 -12.45
N PRO A 47 6.82 3.07 -13.68
CA PRO A 47 7.22 4.29 -14.38
C PRO A 47 6.69 5.54 -13.67
N GLY A 48 7.34 6.69 -13.78
CA GLY A 48 6.80 7.96 -13.29
C GLY A 48 7.21 9.11 -14.17
N GLU A 49 6.49 10.24 -14.07
CA GLU A 49 6.77 11.42 -14.89
C GLU A 49 8.13 12.05 -14.57
N ASN A 50 8.59 11.93 -13.32
CA ASN A 50 9.91 12.37 -12.87
C ASN A 50 10.68 11.20 -12.26
N GLU A 51 11.65 10.63 -13.01
CA GLU A 51 12.33 9.42 -12.55
C GLU A 51 13.12 9.60 -11.25
N SER A 52 13.62 10.81 -10.98
CA SER A 52 14.37 11.16 -9.77
C SER A 52 13.56 12.07 -8.84
N GLY A 53 13.66 11.84 -7.53
CA GLY A 53 13.00 12.61 -6.48
C GLY A 53 11.63 12.10 -6.06
N ASP A 54 11.07 11.13 -6.79
CA ASP A 54 9.83 10.46 -6.42
C ASP A 54 10.04 9.51 -5.24
N LEU A 55 9.00 9.34 -4.42
CA LEU A 55 8.95 8.32 -3.39
C LEU A 55 8.50 6.99 -4.02
N LEU A 56 9.33 5.97 -3.85
CA LEU A 56 8.95 4.58 -4.06
C LEU A 56 8.63 3.93 -2.69
N VAL A 57 7.51 3.24 -2.59
CA VAL A 57 7.11 2.46 -1.41
C VAL A 57 6.92 1.01 -1.82
N ALA A 58 7.79 0.13 -1.33
CA ALA A 58 7.74 -1.31 -1.57
C ALA A 58 7.04 -2.00 -0.39
N ILE A 59 6.06 -2.85 -0.71
CA ILE A 59 5.15 -3.47 0.24
C ILE A 59 5.17 -4.99 0.00
N LEU A 60 5.30 -5.78 1.06
CA LEU A 60 5.27 -7.24 1.02
C LEU A 60 4.23 -7.77 2.02
N GLY A 61 3.31 -8.59 1.53
CA GLY A 61 2.51 -9.52 2.33
C GLY A 61 3.02 -10.94 2.14
N VAL A 62 3.29 -11.64 3.25
CA VAL A 62 3.75 -13.04 3.24
C VAL A 62 3.05 -13.84 4.33
N PRO A 63 2.65 -15.11 4.11
CA PRO A 63 2.05 -15.97 5.11
C PRO A 63 3.00 -16.26 6.26
N GLY A 64 2.46 -16.45 7.46
CA GLY A 64 3.23 -16.79 8.66
C GLY A 64 4.02 -15.62 9.23
N ASN A 65 5.12 -15.96 9.91
CA ASN A 65 6.08 -15.01 10.44
C ASN A 65 7.52 -15.45 10.09
N PRO A 66 7.90 -15.49 8.79
CA PRO A 66 9.28 -15.75 8.41
C PRO A 66 10.23 -14.61 8.81
N ASN A 67 11.53 -14.89 8.74
CA ASN A 67 12.53 -13.83 8.72
C ASN A 67 12.51 -13.20 7.33
N THR A 68 12.23 -11.91 7.22
CA THR A 68 12.14 -11.17 5.94
C THR A 68 13.30 -10.20 5.77
N SER A 69 13.76 -10.01 4.54
CA SER A 69 14.62 -8.89 4.13
C SER A 69 13.96 -8.07 3.02
N GLY A 70 14.15 -6.76 3.08
CA GLY A 70 13.70 -5.83 2.05
C GLY A 70 14.75 -5.61 0.96
N PRO A 71 14.43 -4.76 -0.04
CA PRO A 71 15.34 -4.47 -1.14
C PRO A 71 16.58 -3.70 -0.71
N ASP A 72 17.71 -3.98 -1.37
CA ASP A 72 19.00 -3.36 -1.06
C ASP A 72 18.98 -1.84 -1.26
N GLY A 73 19.46 -1.11 -0.26
CA GLY A 73 19.49 0.37 -0.28
C GLY A 73 18.15 1.04 0.01
N TRP A 74 17.11 0.28 0.36
CA TRP A 74 15.83 0.83 0.79
C TRP A 74 15.77 0.98 2.30
N THR A 75 15.03 1.99 2.75
CA THR A 75 14.85 2.27 4.17
C THR A 75 13.55 1.63 4.65
N ALA A 76 13.61 0.86 5.72
CA ALA A 76 12.42 0.39 6.43
C ALA A 76 11.55 1.59 6.85
N VAL A 77 10.25 1.58 6.54
CA VAL A 77 9.33 2.66 6.96
C VAL A 77 9.42 2.85 8.48
N PRO A 78 9.89 4.02 8.96
CA PRO A 78 10.00 4.30 10.39
C PRO A 78 8.60 4.54 10.93
N GLY A 79 8.29 3.91 12.05
CA GLY A 79 6.99 4.08 12.67
C GLY A 79 7.04 3.61 14.10
N PHE A 80 7.08 2.30 14.32
CA PHE A 80 6.98 1.71 15.65
C PHE A 80 7.70 0.36 15.66
N GLY A 81 8.23 -0.07 16.80
CA GLY A 81 8.91 -1.36 16.92
C GLY A 81 8.05 -2.48 16.35
N GLY A 82 8.56 -3.19 15.33
CA GLY A 82 7.86 -4.32 14.71
C GLY A 82 6.95 -4.00 13.52
N PHE A 83 7.00 -2.79 12.91
CA PHE A 83 6.23 -2.53 11.67
C PHE A 83 6.74 -3.34 10.48
N ASN A 84 8.07 -3.37 10.29
CA ASN A 84 8.69 -4.36 9.41
C ASN A 84 8.76 -5.68 10.16
N GLY A 85 7.91 -6.61 9.73
CA GLY A 85 7.66 -7.86 10.41
C GLY A 85 6.40 -7.86 11.29
N ALA A 86 5.52 -6.87 11.13
CA ALA A 86 4.22 -6.85 11.80
C ALA A 86 3.42 -8.06 11.35
N THR A 87 2.79 -8.75 12.30
CA THR A 87 2.04 -9.98 12.01
C THR A 87 0.54 -9.79 12.16
N CYS A 88 -0.22 -10.53 11.36
CA CYS A 88 -1.61 -10.85 11.62
C CYS A 88 -1.80 -11.32 13.09
N GLN A 89 -3.01 -11.16 13.60
CA GLN A 89 -3.33 -11.59 14.95
C GLN A 89 -3.17 -13.11 15.06
N ALA A 90 -2.17 -13.56 15.82
CA ALA A 90 -2.01 -14.98 16.08
C ALA A 90 -3.24 -15.53 16.81
N ASP A 91 -3.76 -16.66 16.34
CA ASP A 91 -4.73 -17.47 17.07
C ASP A 91 -4.08 -18.76 17.57
N GLY A 92 -4.87 -19.69 18.11
CA GLY A 92 -4.38 -20.99 18.56
C GLY A 92 -3.73 -21.85 17.46
N GLN A 93 -3.83 -21.45 16.18
CA GLN A 93 -3.24 -22.10 15.00
C GLN A 93 -1.95 -21.41 14.52
N GLY A 94 -1.62 -20.24 15.06
CA GLY A 94 -0.39 -19.51 14.75
C GLY A 94 -0.66 -18.17 14.09
N THR A 95 0.37 -17.63 13.43
CA THR A 95 0.29 -16.37 12.68
C THR A 95 -0.07 -16.67 11.22
N ALA A 96 -1.13 -16.05 10.68
CA ALA A 96 -1.49 -16.29 9.29
C ALA A 96 -0.69 -15.45 8.28
N CYS A 97 -0.31 -14.22 8.62
CA CYS A 97 0.36 -13.30 7.71
C CYS A 97 1.37 -12.37 8.41
N GLN A 98 2.25 -11.77 7.61
CA GLN A 98 3.20 -10.74 7.98
C GLN A 98 3.26 -9.65 6.90
N LEU A 99 3.46 -8.41 7.32
CA LEU A 99 3.67 -7.22 6.48
C LEU A 99 5.11 -6.70 6.65
N ALA A 100 5.72 -6.32 5.53
CA ALA A 100 6.93 -5.51 5.50
C ALA A 100 6.76 -4.34 4.51
N VAL A 101 7.26 -3.16 4.87
CA VAL A 101 7.17 -1.93 4.07
C VAL A 101 8.48 -1.17 4.11
N PHE A 102 9.00 -0.87 2.93
CA PHE A 102 10.24 -0.13 2.72
C PHE A 102 9.97 1.04 1.79
N TYR A 103 10.81 2.06 1.86
CA TYR A 103 10.76 3.18 0.94
C TYR A 103 12.14 3.60 0.46
N ARG A 104 12.17 4.27 -0.69
CA ARG A 104 13.36 4.86 -1.28
C ARG A 104 12.96 6.12 -2.04
N ILE A 105 13.80 7.14 -2.00
CA ILE A 105 13.70 8.27 -2.93
C ILE A 105 14.41 7.86 -4.21
N ALA A 106 13.69 7.89 -5.32
CA ALA A 106 14.19 7.46 -6.61
C ALA A 106 15.36 8.35 -7.05
N ASP A 107 16.47 7.72 -7.44
CA ASP A 107 17.62 8.38 -8.05
C ASP A 107 17.82 7.99 -9.52
N GLY A 108 16.98 7.10 -10.04
CA GLY A 108 17.02 6.59 -11.42
C GLY A 108 17.88 5.34 -11.58
N SER A 109 18.55 4.87 -10.51
CA SER A 109 19.28 3.60 -10.53
C SER A 109 18.39 2.39 -10.24
N GLU A 110 17.17 2.61 -9.74
CA GLU A 110 16.27 1.54 -9.32
C GLU A 110 15.58 0.89 -10.51
N SER A 111 15.78 -0.42 -10.69
CA SER A 111 15.07 -1.21 -11.70
C SER A 111 14.07 -2.18 -11.08
N THR A 112 14.36 -2.69 -9.88
CA THR A 112 13.55 -3.71 -9.20
C THR A 112 13.67 -3.57 -7.69
N ALA A 113 12.56 -3.80 -6.98
CA ALA A 113 12.52 -4.01 -5.54
C ALA A 113 12.41 -5.51 -5.26
N SER A 114 13.46 -6.11 -4.68
CA SER A 114 13.50 -7.53 -4.35
C SER A 114 13.32 -7.75 -2.86
N PHE A 115 12.42 -8.66 -2.50
CA PHE A 115 12.24 -9.14 -1.13
C PHE A 115 12.71 -10.58 -1.02
N SER A 116 13.20 -10.97 0.15
CA SER A 116 13.48 -12.38 0.45
C SER A 116 13.01 -12.77 1.86
N TRP A 117 12.84 -14.07 2.10
CA TRP A 117 12.42 -14.60 3.39
C TRP A 117 12.84 -16.06 3.63
N SER A 118 12.67 -16.52 4.88
CA SER A 118 12.94 -17.92 5.23
C SER A 118 11.83 -18.89 4.81
N GLY A 119 12.23 -19.94 4.09
CA GLY A 119 11.35 -21.01 3.61
C GLY A 119 10.58 -20.65 2.34
N ARG A 120 9.98 -21.66 1.69
CA ARG A 120 9.17 -21.46 0.48
C ARG A 120 7.75 -21.07 0.89
N ARG A 121 7.28 -19.91 0.42
CA ARG A 121 5.96 -19.34 0.75
C ARG A 121 5.34 -18.66 -0.47
N GLN A 122 4.02 -18.69 -0.54
CA GLN A 122 3.24 -17.82 -1.41
C GLN A 122 3.38 -16.38 -0.90
N ALA A 123 3.56 -15.37 -1.75
CA ALA A 123 3.70 -13.98 -1.30
C ALA A 123 3.14 -13.03 -2.34
N ALA A 124 2.65 -11.88 -1.88
CA ALA A 124 2.16 -10.79 -2.70
C ALA A 124 2.95 -9.51 -2.36
N ALA A 125 3.39 -8.80 -3.39
CA ALA A 125 4.17 -7.59 -3.24
C ALA A 125 3.73 -6.50 -4.21
N ALA A 126 3.97 -5.25 -3.84
CA ALA A 126 3.70 -4.08 -4.66
C ALA A 126 4.79 -3.03 -4.49
N VAL A 127 5.02 -2.23 -5.52
CA VAL A 127 5.78 -0.98 -5.46
C VAL A 127 4.86 0.13 -5.92
N VAL A 128 4.65 1.14 -5.07
CA VAL A 128 3.81 2.31 -5.36
C VAL A 128 4.71 3.53 -5.47
N ARG A 129 4.41 4.40 -6.45
CA ARG A 129 5.19 5.59 -6.73
C ARG A 129 4.37 6.86 -6.48
N PHE A 130 5.00 7.81 -5.79
CA PHE A 130 4.44 9.14 -5.53
C PHE A 130 5.43 10.24 -5.93
N SER A 131 4.96 11.21 -6.71
CA SER A 131 5.70 12.44 -6.98
C SER A 131 5.41 13.51 -5.93
N ASN A 132 6.18 14.61 -5.97
CA ASN A 132 5.93 15.81 -5.16
C ASN A 132 5.95 15.57 -3.64
N VAL A 133 6.88 14.72 -3.18
CA VAL A 133 7.08 14.37 -1.77
C VAL A 133 8.22 15.18 -1.13
N ASP A 134 8.26 15.25 0.21
CA ASP A 134 9.46 15.71 0.92
C ASP A 134 10.59 14.68 0.77
N VAL A 135 11.56 14.94 -0.11
CA VAL A 135 12.70 14.04 -0.35
C VAL A 135 13.62 13.84 0.86
N ASN A 136 13.59 14.74 1.85
CA ASN A 136 14.43 14.63 3.05
C ASN A 136 13.74 13.87 4.18
N ALA A 137 12.40 13.92 4.22
CA ALA A 137 11.57 13.26 5.23
C ALA A 137 10.21 12.86 4.65
N PRO A 138 10.15 11.91 3.70
CA PRO A 138 8.94 11.61 2.93
C PRO A 138 7.88 10.90 3.77
N ILE A 139 8.31 10.17 4.80
CA ILE A 139 7.44 9.40 5.69
C ILE A 139 7.11 10.23 6.94
N GLY A 140 5.83 10.27 7.29
CA GLY A 140 5.31 10.92 8.49
C GLY A 140 4.80 9.95 9.54
N ALA A 141 3.66 10.28 10.15
CA ALA A 141 3.01 9.39 11.10
C ALA A 141 2.65 8.05 10.43
N ALA A 142 2.84 6.95 11.15
CA ALA A 142 2.45 5.61 10.70
C ALA A 142 1.73 4.85 11.80
N GLY A 143 0.98 3.80 11.46
CA GLY A 143 0.28 2.98 12.43
C GLY A 143 -0.15 1.66 11.82
N HIS A 144 -0.35 0.64 12.66
CA HIS A 144 -0.94 -0.63 12.23
C HIS A 144 -2.04 -1.07 13.21
N THR A 145 -2.94 -1.91 12.73
CA THR A 145 -3.93 -2.61 13.56
C THR A 145 -4.13 -4.00 12.97
N ARG A 146 -4.43 -4.97 13.82
CA ARG A 146 -4.70 -6.34 13.41
C ARG A 146 -5.99 -6.83 14.06
N GLY A 147 -6.59 -7.83 13.46
CA GLY A 147 -7.82 -8.43 13.97
C GLY A 147 -8.19 -9.69 13.21
N SER A 148 -9.38 -10.20 13.52
CA SER A 148 -10.04 -11.28 12.80
C SER A 148 -11.49 -10.87 12.59
N SER A 149 -11.83 -10.57 11.34
CA SER A 149 -13.16 -10.14 10.89
C SER A 149 -13.22 -10.11 9.37
N ASP A 150 -14.42 -10.00 8.81
CA ASP A 150 -14.65 -9.79 7.38
C ASP A 150 -14.48 -8.32 6.95
N THR A 151 -14.19 -7.42 7.89
CA THR A 151 -13.99 -5.99 7.65
C THR A 151 -12.68 -5.48 8.25
N PRO A 152 -11.52 -5.66 7.59
CA PRO A 152 -10.28 -5.04 8.00
C PRO A 152 -10.39 -3.52 8.01
N ASN A 153 -9.94 -2.87 9.08
CA ASN A 153 -9.99 -1.40 9.22
C ASN A 153 -8.60 -0.83 9.36
N ALA A 154 -8.25 0.18 8.57
CA ALA A 154 -6.98 0.88 8.68
C ALA A 154 -6.95 1.77 9.93
N PRO A 155 -5.85 1.81 10.69
CA PRO A 155 -5.71 2.71 11.83
C PRO A 155 -5.71 4.17 11.39
N VAL A 156 -6.34 5.04 12.18
CA VAL A 156 -6.22 6.49 11.98
C VAL A 156 -4.83 6.95 12.43
N VAL A 157 -4.19 7.80 11.62
CA VAL A 157 -2.94 8.48 11.99
C VAL A 157 -3.14 9.98 11.90
N GLU A 158 -2.44 10.74 12.73
CA GLU A 158 -2.44 12.20 12.67
C GLU A 158 -1.39 12.66 11.67
N THR A 159 -1.84 13.13 10.51
CA THR A 159 -0.94 13.73 9.53
C THR A 159 -0.38 15.05 10.07
N THR A 160 0.85 15.37 9.69
CA THR A 160 1.64 16.48 10.26
C THR A 160 1.79 17.66 9.30
N ARG A 161 1.37 17.52 8.04
CA ARG A 161 1.44 18.57 7.03
C ARG A 161 0.18 18.65 6.18
N ASP A 162 -0.18 19.88 5.81
CA ASP A 162 -1.24 20.15 4.85
C ASP A 162 -0.88 19.60 3.47
N GLY A 163 -1.84 18.98 2.80
CA GLY A 163 -1.62 18.33 1.51
C GLY A 163 -0.95 16.97 1.60
N SER A 164 -0.64 16.44 2.79
CA SER A 164 -0.14 15.07 2.96
C SER A 164 -1.13 14.04 2.41
N ARG A 165 -0.61 12.88 2.02
CA ARG A 165 -1.42 11.70 1.67
C ARG A 165 -1.34 10.65 2.79
N ALA A 166 -2.40 9.89 2.99
CA ALA A 166 -2.39 8.72 3.87
C ALA A 166 -2.44 7.45 3.01
N LEU A 167 -1.31 6.75 2.89
CA LEU A 167 -1.20 5.44 2.26
C LEU A 167 -1.72 4.37 3.22
N ARG A 168 -2.69 3.57 2.78
CA ARG A 168 -3.38 2.53 3.53
C ARG A 168 -3.06 1.17 2.93
N ILE A 169 -2.67 0.24 3.78
CA ILE A 169 -2.27 -1.12 3.37
C ILE A 169 -3.14 -2.11 4.14
N ALA A 170 -3.58 -3.17 3.48
CA ALA A 170 -4.20 -4.32 4.13
C ALA A 170 -3.51 -5.59 3.64
N VAL A 171 -3.17 -6.46 4.60
CA VAL A 171 -2.73 -7.83 4.37
C VAL A 171 -3.67 -8.74 5.13
N GLY A 172 -4.12 -9.83 4.51
CA GLY A 172 -5.01 -10.79 5.15
C GLY A 172 -4.76 -12.21 4.68
N GLU A 173 -5.03 -13.14 5.58
CA GLU A 173 -5.37 -14.51 5.20
C GLU A 173 -6.64 -14.50 4.35
N LEU A 174 -6.75 -15.46 3.44
CA LEU A 174 -7.89 -15.54 2.51
C LEU A 174 -8.39 -16.98 2.47
N ASP A 175 -8.91 -17.50 3.60
CA ASP A 175 -9.40 -18.88 3.71
C ASP A 175 -10.62 -19.15 2.81
N ASP A 176 -11.30 -18.10 2.35
CA ASP A 176 -12.42 -18.14 1.39
C ASP A 176 -12.15 -17.26 0.14
N ALA A 177 -11.00 -17.47 -0.50
CA ALA A 177 -10.53 -16.67 -1.65
C ALA A 177 -11.43 -16.71 -2.92
N GLY A 178 -12.53 -17.48 -2.92
CA GLY A 178 -13.39 -17.71 -4.07
C GLY A 178 -14.26 -16.52 -4.54
N ARG A 179 -14.00 -15.30 -4.04
CA ARG A 179 -14.74 -14.07 -4.38
C ARG A 179 -13.87 -12.91 -4.90
N PHE A 180 -12.56 -13.12 -5.10
CA PHE A 180 -11.65 -12.01 -5.44
C PHE A 180 -11.25 -12.03 -6.91
N LEU A 181 -11.68 -11.00 -7.63
CA LEU A 181 -11.22 -10.70 -8.98
C LEU A 181 -9.76 -10.25 -8.94
N GLN A 182 -8.98 -10.60 -9.97
CA GLN A 182 -7.68 -9.98 -10.22
C GLN A 182 -7.84 -8.46 -10.30
N GLY A 183 -7.04 -7.73 -9.52
CA GLY A 183 -6.95 -6.27 -9.59
C GLY A 183 -7.89 -5.54 -8.63
N ALA A 184 -7.28 -4.77 -7.72
CA ALA A 184 -7.80 -3.49 -7.26
C ALA A 184 -6.70 -2.76 -6.47
N VAL A 185 -6.37 -1.60 -7.01
CA VAL A 185 -5.66 -0.49 -6.42
C VAL A 185 -6.67 0.65 -6.51
N ALA A 186 -7.16 1.16 -5.37
CA ALA A 186 -8.06 2.31 -5.36
C ALA A 186 -7.31 3.50 -4.76
N LEU A 187 -6.68 4.28 -5.63
CA LEU A 187 -5.88 5.45 -5.30
C LEU A 187 -6.65 6.70 -5.70
N THR A 188 -7.81 6.89 -5.05
CA THR A 188 -8.79 7.93 -5.33
C THR A 188 -8.92 8.90 -4.16
N ASP A 189 -9.28 10.15 -4.42
CA ASP A 189 -9.32 11.22 -3.41
C ASP A 189 -10.39 11.04 -2.30
N GLU A 190 -11.38 10.14 -2.47
CA GLU A 190 -12.37 9.78 -1.44
C GLU A 190 -12.04 8.41 -0.83
N PRO A 191 -12.13 8.21 0.50
CA PRO A 191 -11.80 6.93 1.16
C PRO A 191 -12.68 5.80 0.61
N PRO A 192 -12.13 4.91 -0.21
CA PRO A 192 -12.92 3.88 -0.84
C PRO A 192 -13.13 2.71 0.12
N ARG A 193 -14.26 2.01 -0.01
CA ARG A 193 -14.34 0.61 0.42
C ARG A 193 -13.73 -0.23 -0.70
N VAL A 194 -12.61 -0.89 -0.44
CA VAL A 194 -11.87 -1.65 -1.45
C VAL A 194 -11.88 -3.13 -1.09
N ARG A 195 -11.91 -4.00 -2.10
CA ARG A 195 -11.68 -5.43 -1.89
C ARG A 195 -10.18 -5.73 -1.92
N LEU A 196 -9.74 -6.74 -1.16
CA LEU A 196 -8.36 -7.21 -1.18
C LEU A 196 -8.08 -7.89 -2.52
N SER A 197 -7.11 -7.43 -3.32
CA SER A 197 -7.07 -7.79 -4.75
C SER A 197 -5.69 -8.07 -5.37
N ILE A 198 -4.59 -7.94 -4.63
CA ILE A 198 -3.31 -8.54 -5.01
C ILE A 198 -3.23 -9.86 -4.26
N VAL A 199 -3.51 -10.96 -4.94
CA VAL A 199 -3.64 -12.28 -4.31
C VAL A 199 -2.66 -13.25 -4.95
N SER A 200 -1.92 -13.99 -4.12
CA SER A 200 -1.13 -15.14 -4.58
C SER A 200 -2.05 -16.37 -4.72
N PHE A 201 -2.54 -16.64 -5.93
CA PHE A 201 -3.32 -17.85 -6.25
C PHE A 201 -2.45 -18.90 -6.97
N PRO A 202 -2.88 -20.17 -7.05
CA PRO A 202 -2.60 -20.95 -8.24
C PRO A 202 -3.29 -20.38 -9.49
N PRO A 203 -2.59 -20.23 -10.64
CA PRO A 203 -3.26 -20.02 -11.92
C PRO A 203 -4.08 -21.26 -12.26
N ALA A 204 -5.36 -21.10 -12.58
CA ALA A 204 -6.26 -22.21 -12.93
C ALA A 204 -5.79 -23.02 -14.16
N ALA A 205 -4.90 -22.46 -14.99
CA ALA A 205 -4.37 -23.11 -16.19
C ALA A 205 -3.25 -24.13 -15.90
N ASP A 206 -2.54 -24.02 -14.78
CA ASP A 206 -1.29 -24.76 -14.54
C ASP A 206 -1.45 -25.99 -13.63
N ASP A 207 -2.62 -26.18 -13.02
CA ASP A 207 -2.99 -27.39 -12.28
C ASP A 207 -4.48 -27.68 -12.47
N PRO A 208 -4.92 -28.40 -13.51
CA PRO A 208 -6.34 -28.67 -13.75
C PRO A 208 -6.95 -29.66 -12.74
N THR A 209 -6.13 -30.26 -11.86
CA THR A 209 -6.54 -31.19 -10.81
C THR A 209 -6.76 -30.51 -9.45
N ASN A 210 -6.02 -29.44 -9.15
CA ASN A 210 -6.16 -28.63 -7.91
C ASN A 210 -6.41 -27.13 -8.16
N GLY A 211 -6.47 -26.72 -9.41
CA GLY A 211 -6.85 -25.39 -9.88
C GLY A 211 -8.35 -25.29 -9.77
N CYS A 212 -8.79 -24.96 -8.57
CA CYS A 212 -10.20 -24.99 -8.22
C CYS A 212 -10.94 -24.03 -9.19
N GLY A 213 -11.80 -24.62 -10.02
CA GLY A 213 -12.87 -23.93 -10.75
C GLY A 213 -14.09 -23.77 -9.85
N PRO A 214 -15.04 -22.89 -10.17
CA PRO A 214 -16.20 -22.65 -9.32
C PRO A 214 -17.08 -23.92 -9.13
N PRO A 215 -17.59 -24.21 -7.92
CA PRO A 215 -17.45 -23.47 -6.66
C PRO A 215 -16.26 -23.91 -5.78
N LEU A 216 -15.59 -22.93 -5.17
CA LEU A 216 -14.28 -23.08 -4.51
C LEU A 216 -14.35 -23.45 -3.02
N SER A 217 -15.54 -23.54 -2.44
CA SER A 217 -15.79 -23.80 -1.00
C SER A 217 -15.47 -25.24 -0.53
N ALA A 218 -14.75 -26.02 -1.33
CA ALA A 218 -14.42 -27.42 -1.06
C ALA A 218 -12.91 -27.72 -1.17
N CYS A 219 -12.07 -26.69 -1.28
CA CYS A 219 -10.66 -26.79 -1.64
C CYS A 219 -9.77 -26.66 -0.39
N VAL A 220 -9.00 -27.69 -0.03
CA VAL A 220 -8.11 -27.73 1.17
C VAL A 220 -6.84 -26.87 0.99
N GLN A 221 -6.62 -26.29 -0.20
CA GLN A 221 -5.41 -25.50 -0.54
C GLN A 221 -5.58 -23.98 -0.36
N ILE A 222 -6.72 -23.54 0.18
CA ILE A 222 -6.98 -22.12 0.44
C ILE A 222 -6.28 -21.63 1.73
N GLU A 223 -5.88 -22.55 2.61
CA GLU A 223 -5.22 -22.33 3.92
C GLU A 223 -3.82 -21.66 3.86
N ARG A 224 -3.36 -21.19 2.70
CA ARG A 224 -1.99 -20.62 2.51
C ARG A 224 -1.91 -19.42 1.57
N ALA A 225 -3.05 -18.82 1.21
CA ALA A 225 -3.05 -17.62 0.39
C ALA A 225 -2.92 -16.37 1.26
N VAL A 226 -2.21 -15.36 0.75
CA VAL A 226 -2.22 -14.01 1.31
C VAL A 226 -2.79 -13.04 0.29
N GLY A 227 -3.68 -12.16 0.76
CA GLY A 227 -4.12 -11.01 0.00
C GLY A 227 -3.40 -9.74 0.45
N LEU A 228 -3.14 -8.85 -0.49
CA LEU A 228 -2.59 -7.52 -0.28
C LEU A 228 -3.47 -6.49 -1.02
N ALA A 229 -3.73 -5.35 -0.38
CA ALA A 229 -4.35 -4.20 -1.03
C ALA A 229 -3.74 -2.91 -0.52
N VAL A 230 -3.84 -1.91 -1.39
CA VAL A 230 -3.35 -0.58 -1.14
C VAL A 230 -4.43 0.43 -1.57
N SER A 231 -4.66 1.43 -0.74
CA SER A 231 -5.42 2.62 -1.08
C SER A 231 -4.70 3.86 -0.54
N ASP A 232 -5.07 5.04 -1.00
CA ASP A 232 -4.55 6.27 -0.44
C ASP A 232 -5.63 7.36 -0.42
N THR A 233 -5.38 8.42 0.35
CA THR A 233 -6.30 9.56 0.43
C THR A 233 -5.49 10.84 0.64
N ARG A 234 -5.82 11.90 -0.08
CA ARG A 234 -5.20 13.22 0.09
C ARG A 234 -5.93 14.02 1.16
N HIS A 235 -5.17 14.64 2.07
CA HIS A 235 -5.71 15.52 3.11
C HIS A 235 -5.41 16.99 2.77
N ALA A 236 -6.46 17.81 2.65
CA ALA A 236 -6.29 19.24 2.39
C ALA A 236 -5.54 19.95 3.53
N SER A 237 -5.84 19.58 4.78
CA SER A 237 -5.19 20.07 5.99
C SER A 237 -4.63 18.91 6.82
N ALA A 238 -3.57 19.17 7.59
CA ALA A 238 -3.05 18.25 8.59
C ALA A 238 -4.13 17.85 9.60
N GLY A 239 -4.03 16.63 10.11
CA GLY A 239 -4.97 16.03 11.06
C GLY A 239 -5.27 14.56 10.78
N ALA A 240 -6.32 14.06 11.44
CA ALA A 240 -6.72 12.68 11.40
C ALA A 240 -6.98 12.18 9.96
N SER A 241 -6.35 11.07 9.60
CA SER A 241 -6.45 10.49 8.27
C SER A 241 -7.82 9.90 7.91
N GLY A 242 -8.75 9.84 8.87
CA GLY A 242 -10.09 9.26 8.70
C GLY A 242 -10.11 7.72 8.65
N PRO A 243 -11.29 7.10 8.61
CA PRO A 243 -11.41 5.64 8.52
C PRO A 243 -11.32 5.15 7.06
N VAL A 244 -10.72 3.98 6.87
CA VAL A 244 -10.77 3.19 5.62
C VAL A 244 -10.97 1.72 6.00
N SER A 245 -11.84 1.02 5.27
CA SER A 245 -12.16 -0.38 5.51
C SER A 245 -12.12 -1.21 4.23
N TRP A 246 -11.71 -2.47 4.35
CA TRP A 246 -11.80 -3.46 3.28
C TRP A 246 -12.89 -4.49 3.58
N GLU A 247 -13.25 -5.28 2.57
CA GLU A 247 -14.14 -6.43 2.70
C GLU A 247 -13.38 -7.72 2.38
N LEU A 248 -13.49 -8.72 3.25
CA LEU A 248 -13.00 -10.08 3.07
C LEU A 248 -14.15 -11.06 2.83
N GLY A 249 -13.82 -12.28 2.40
CA GLY A 249 -14.79 -13.33 2.10
C GLY A 249 -15.33 -14.00 3.36
N GLY A 250 -14.58 -13.92 4.46
CA GLY A 250 -14.86 -14.51 5.76
C GLY A 250 -14.14 -13.79 6.91
N GLY A 251 -14.23 -14.36 8.12
CA GLY A 251 -13.66 -13.82 9.36
C GLY A 251 -12.14 -14.01 9.49
N ASP A 252 -11.40 -13.74 8.43
CA ASP A 252 -9.98 -14.08 8.30
C ASP A 252 -9.09 -13.20 9.20
N GLN A 253 -7.89 -13.69 9.53
CA GLN A 253 -6.89 -12.87 10.20
C GLN A 253 -6.37 -11.79 9.25
N TRP A 254 -6.26 -10.56 9.76
CA TRP A 254 -5.76 -9.44 8.97
C TRP A 254 -4.84 -8.53 9.77
N LEU A 255 -4.04 -7.78 9.01
CA LEU A 255 -3.18 -6.70 9.45
C LEU A 255 -3.34 -5.54 8.48
N THR A 256 -3.71 -4.37 9.00
CA THR A 256 -3.80 -3.13 8.24
C THR A 256 -2.76 -2.14 8.72
N ALA A 257 -2.37 -1.23 7.84
CA ALA A 257 -1.45 -0.16 8.15
C ALA A 257 -1.86 1.16 7.50
N THR A 258 -1.37 2.25 8.06
CA THR A 258 -1.52 3.60 7.53
C THR A 258 -0.21 4.34 7.67
N ILE A 259 0.20 5.05 6.62
CA ILE A 259 1.47 5.77 6.54
C ILE A 259 1.17 7.15 5.93
N GLU A 260 1.58 8.21 6.61
CA GLU A 260 1.60 9.56 6.05
C GLU A 260 2.74 9.68 5.03
N ILE A 261 2.41 10.15 3.84
CA ILE A 261 3.33 10.62 2.81
C ILE A 261 3.31 12.15 2.84
N LYS A 262 4.45 12.73 3.24
CA LYS A 262 4.61 14.16 3.44
C LYS A 262 4.86 14.89 2.14
N ARG A 263 4.19 16.02 2.02
CA ARG A 263 4.52 17.10 1.09
C ARG A 263 5.82 17.81 1.47
N PRO A 264 6.60 18.38 0.53
CA PRO A 264 7.75 19.24 0.84
C PRO A 264 7.40 20.35 1.84
N PRO A 265 8.35 20.78 2.69
CA PRO A 265 8.15 21.98 3.51
C PRO A 265 7.91 23.20 2.59
N GLY A 266 6.95 24.04 2.98
CA GLY A 266 6.66 25.32 2.34
C GLY A 266 7.50 26.47 2.86
#